data_AF-A0A800ERR0-F1
#
_entry.id   AF-A0A800ERR0-F1
#
_cell.length_a   1.000
_cell.length_b   1.000
_cell.length_c   1.000
_cell.angle_alpha   90.00
_cell.angle_beta   90.00
_cell.angle_gamma   90.00
#
_symmetry.space_group_name_H-M   'P 1'
#
loop_
_entity.id
_entity.type
_entity.pdbx_description
1 polymer ?
#
loop_
_entity_poly.entity_id
_entity_poly.type
_entity_poly.pdbx_seq_one_letter_code
_entity_poly.pdbx_strand_id
1 'polypeptide(L)'
;MRRISNGLILGLALVVLSACTSPEPEAVDLLLHTGKVVTVDDAFSIQQAVAVRDGIIVEVGGNDLVDRYVAAETIDLEGKMLMPGFNDTHLHMSGDPIREIDLTETFSIAQLQEQVRAKVEQLGEGEWVTGYGWAEDVFSEQRVPTRADLDEAAPRSPVTLTRAGGHSAVVNSLAFSLAGITDDSPNPDRGIFEKNERGEMNGIIRERQELVGRLVPRATREETRPSFIQHL
;
A
#
# COMPACT_ATOMS: atom_id res chain seq x y z
N MET A 1 78.70 -29.36 61.74
CA MET A 1 78.05 -30.61 61.28
C MET A 1 76.62 -30.23 60.91
N ARG A 2 76.07 -30.29 59.70
CA ARG A 2 76.01 -31.25 58.57
C ARG A 2 75.70 -30.42 57.29
N ARG A 3 76.49 -30.51 56.20
CA ARG A 3 76.39 -31.39 55.00
C ARG A 3 75.18 -31.15 54.05
N ILE A 4 75.50 -30.65 52.83
CA ILE A 4 75.10 -31.09 51.45
C ILE A 4 73.59 -30.91 51.10
N SER A 5 73.14 -30.36 49.95
CA SER A 5 73.42 -30.73 48.55
C SER A 5 73.10 -29.63 47.51
N ASN A 6 73.96 -29.55 46.50
CA ASN A 6 73.68 -28.96 45.19
C ASN A 6 72.63 -29.79 44.43
N GLY A 7 71.67 -29.12 43.79
CA GLY A 7 70.77 -29.71 42.81
C GLY A 7 70.70 -28.82 41.57
N LEU A 8 71.40 -29.23 40.51
CA LEU A 8 71.40 -28.60 39.20
C LEU A 8 70.06 -28.94 38.50
N ILE A 9 69.22 -27.93 38.20
CA ILE A 9 68.00 -28.11 37.40
C ILE A 9 68.26 -27.56 36.00
N LEU A 10 68.35 -28.48 35.04
CA LEU A 10 68.43 -28.19 33.61
C LEU A 10 66.99 -28.04 33.09
N GLY A 11 66.54 -26.80 32.88
CA GLY A 11 65.21 -26.49 32.37
C GLY A 11 65.16 -26.51 30.84
N LEU A 12 64.38 -27.42 30.27
CA LEU A 12 64.09 -27.55 28.84
C LEU A 12 63.21 -26.37 28.37
N ALA A 13 63.70 -25.55 27.45
CA ALA A 13 62.92 -24.46 26.87
C ALA A 13 61.94 -25.00 25.82
N LEU A 14 60.64 -24.95 26.12
CA LEU A 14 59.55 -25.30 25.21
C LEU A 14 59.27 -24.08 24.30
N VAL A 15 59.61 -24.18 23.01
CA VAL A 15 59.23 -23.17 22.01
C VAL A 15 57.80 -23.47 21.57
N VAL A 16 56.84 -22.64 21.99
CA VAL A 16 55.45 -22.70 21.52
C VAL A 16 55.38 -21.93 20.19
N LEU A 17 55.27 -22.66 19.08
CA LEU A 17 54.91 -22.11 17.78
C LEU A 17 53.41 -21.79 17.81
N SER A 18 53.05 -20.52 18.04
CA SER A 18 51.69 -20.04 17.79
C SER A 18 51.42 -20.10 16.28
N ALA A 19 50.63 -21.08 15.85
CA ALA A 19 50.04 -21.08 14.52
C ALA A 19 49.03 -19.92 14.45
N CYS A 20 49.24 -18.98 13.53
CA CYS A 20 48.25 -17.96 13.20
C CYS A 20 47.11 -18.65 12.45
N THR A 21 46.08 -19.10 13.16
CA THR A 21 44.82 -19.53 12.55
C THR A 21 44.07 -18.27 12.16
N SER A 22 43.96 -17.98 10.86
CA SER A 22 43.03 -16.97 10.37
C SER A 22 41.61 -17.39 10.78
N PRO A 23 40.76 -16.48 11.27
CA PRO A 23 39.38 -16.82 11.57
C PRO A 23 38.69 -17.37 10.31
N GLU A 24 37.94 -18.46 10.45
CA GLU A 24 37.15 -18.97 9.32
C GLU A 24 36.07 -17.95 8.93
N PRO A 25 35.80 -17.78 7.62
CA PRO A 25 34.73 -16.91 7.16
C PRO A 25 33.39 -17.27 7.77
N GLU A 26 32.62 -16.26 8.18
CA GLU A 26 31.31 -16.47 8.81
C GLU A 26 30.22 -16.73 7.76
N ALA A 27 29.29 -17.64 8.03
CA ALA A 27 28.21 -17.96 7.09
C ALA A 27 27.09 -16.89 7.11
N VAL A 28 26.57 -16.48 5.96
CA VAL A 28 25.44 -15.54 5.81
C VAL A 28 24.49 -16.00 4.69
N ASP A 29 23.30 -15.41 4.60
CA ASP A 29 22.34 -15.79 3.55
C ASP A 29 22.61 -15.05 2.25
N LEU A 30 22.86 -13.74 2.35
CA LEU A 30 23.05 -12.85 1.20
C LEU A 30 24.24 -11.93 1.42
N LEU A 31 25.08 -11.80 0.40
CA LEU A 31 26.14 -10.81 0.31
C LEU A 31 25.97 -9.98 -0.97
N LEU A 32 25.78 -8.68 -0.81
CA LEU A 32 25.74 -7.70 -1.91
C LEU A 32 27.08 -6.95 -1.92
N HIS A 33 27.80 -6.87 -3.04
CA HIS A 33 29.11 -6.20 -3.08
C HIS A 33 29.34 -5.39 -4.37
N THR A 34 30.46 -4.67 -4.45
CA THR A 34 30.81 -3.76 -5.55
C THR A 34 29.77 -2.65 -5.77
N GLY A 35 28.99 -2.28 -4.76
CA GLY A 35 27.92 -1.30 -4.87
C GLY A 35 28.31 0.12 -4.47
N LYS A 36 27.32 1.02 -4.58
CA LYS A 36 27.23 2.26 -3.82
C LYS A 36 26.11 2.10 -2.79
N VAL A 37 26.47 1.60 -1.62
CA VAL A 37 25.53 1.29 -0.53
C VAL A 37 25.28 2.55 0.28
N VAL A 38 24.11 3.15 0.12
CA VAL A 38 23.68 4.32 0.88
C VAL A 38 23.12 3.84 2.22
N THR A 39 23.76 4.19 3.34
CA THR A 39 23.36 3.71 4.68
C THR A 39 22.32 4.60 5.35
N VAL A 40 22.24 5.87 4.95
CA VAL A 40 21.37 6.89 5.57
C VAL A 40 21.66 7.04 7.09
N ASP A 41 22.90 6.81 7.50
CA ASP A 41 23.40 7.16 8.84
C ASP A 41 23.56 8.70 8.98
N ASP A 42 23.97 9.17 10.16
CA ASP A 42 24.16 10.62 10.44
C ASP A 42 25.15 11.30 9.48
N ALA A 43 26.04 10.53 8.85
CA ALA A 43 27.04 11.00 7.89
C ALA A 43 26.61 10.81 6.43
N PHE A 44 25.45 10.20 6.17
CA PHE A 44 25.01 9.73 4.85
C PHE A 44 26.11 8.93 4.14
N SER A 45 26.73 7.98 4.86
CA SER A 45 27.87 7.24 4.35
C SER A 45 27.51 6.38 3.13
N ILE A 46 28.47 6.28 2.22
CA ILE A 46 28.41 5.38 1.06
C ILE A 46 29.45 4.28 1.25
N GLN A 47 28.96 3.06 1.36
CA GLN A 47 29.77 1.84 1.51
C GLN A 47 29.72 1.03 0.21
N GLN A 48 30.33 -0.15 0.20
CA GLN A 48 30.48 -0.96 -1.01
C GLN A 48 29.79 -2.33 -0.92
N ALA A 49 29.58 -2.85 0.28
CA ALA A 49 28.98 -4.16 0.50
C ALA A 49 28.09 -4.24 1.74
N VAL A 50 27.17 -5.20 1.72
CA VAL A 50 26.23 -5.53 2.80
C VAL A 50 26.16 -7.05 2.96
N ALA A 51 26.32 -7.55 4.18
CA ALA A 51 26.08 -8.94 4.55
C ALA A 51 24.78 -9.07 5.35
N VAL A 52 23.95 -10.06 5.01
CA VAL A 52 22.62 -10.29 5.58
C VAL A 52 22.49 -11.72 6.09
N ARG A 53 22.00 -11.87 7.33
CA ARG A 53 21.69 -13.15 7.97
C ARG A 53 20.31 -13.08 8.62
N ASP A 54 19.48 -14.08 8.37
CA ASP A 54 18.09 -14.19 8.82
C ASP A 54 17.25 -12.93 8.50
N GLY A 55 17.49 -12.33 7.33
CA GLY A 55 16.83 -11.08 6.91
C GLY A 55 17.31 -9.82 7.63
N ILE A 56 18.34 -9.91 8.47
CA ILE A 56 18.95 -8.80 9.21
C ILE A 56 20.32 -8.48 8.63
N ILE A 57 20.59 -7.19 8.42
CA ILE A 57 21.92 -6.72 8.04
C ILE A 57 22.87 -6.93 9.23
N VAL A 58 23.86 -7.81 9.08
CA VAL A 58 24.87 -8.08 10.11
C VAL A 58 26.08 -7.20 9.97
N GLU A 59 26.39 -6.74 8.75
CA GLU A 59 27.47 -5.80 8.52
C GLU A 59 27.27 -4.99 7.23
N VAL A 60 27.75 -3.74 7.24
CA VAL A 60 27.89 -2.87 6.07
C VAL A 60 29.31 -2.34 6.03
N GLY A 61 29.98 -2.39 4.87
CA GLY A 61 31.36 -1.95 4.78
C GLY A 61 31.96 -2.00 3.38
N GLY A 62 33.27 -2.24 3.31
CA GLY A 62 34.03 -2.33 2.06
C GLY A 62 33.84 -3.64 1.32
N ASN A 63 34.45 -3.76 0.14
CA ASN A 63 34.40 -5.02 -0.62
C ASN A 63 35.16 -6.17 0.08
N ASP A 64 35.96 -5.90 1.11
CA ASP A 64 36.64 -6.91 1.92
C ASP A 64 35.67 -7.85 2.67
N LEU A 65 34.37 -7.52 2.75
CA LEU A 65 33.36 -8.43 3.28
C LEU A 65 33.30 -9.76 2.51
N VAL A 66 33.68 -9.79 1.23
CA VAL A 66 33.73 -11.04 0.43
C VAL A 66 34.77 -12.04 0.95
N ASP A 67 35.79 -11.57 1.66
CA ASP A 67 36.82 -12.42 2.27
C ASP A 67 36.44 -12.89 3.68
N ARG A 68 35.51 -12.17 4.32
CA ARG A 68 35.09 -12.39 5.72
C ARG A 68 33.83 -13.24 5.85
N TYR A 69 32.99 -13.28 4.81
CA TYR A 69 31.72 -13.98 4.81
C TYR A 69 31.60 -14.99 3.67
N VAL A 70 30.99 -16.13 3.95
CA VAL A 70 30.55 -17.10 2.95
C VAL A 70 29.03 -17.06 2.87
N ALA A 71 28.49 -16.60 1.73
CA ALA A 71 27.05 -16.40 1.57
C ALA A 71 26.39 -17.53 0.78
N ALA A 72 25.14 -17.87 1.11
CA ALA A 72 24.32 -18.77 0.28
C ALA A 72 24.02 -18.15 -1.09
N GLU A 73 23.84 -16.83 -1.15
CA GLU A 73 23.68 -16.04 -2.36
C GLU A 73 24.65 -14.84 -2.34
N THR A 74 25.36 -14.61 -3.45
CA THR A 74 26.22 -13.43 -3.62
C THR A 74 25.81 -12.68 -4.88
N ILE A 75 25.60 -11.37 -4.74
CA ILE A 75 25.16 -10.48 -5.81
C ILE A 75 26.21 -9.38 -6.01
N ASP A 76 26.83 -9.38 -7.20
CA ASP A 76 27.65 -8.26 -7.65
C ASP A 76 26.74 -7.12 -8.13
N LEU A 77 26.85 -5.96 -7.47
CA LEU A 77 26.06 -4.78 -7.80
C LEU A 77 26.61 -4.02 -9.01
N GLU A 78 27.81 -4.33 -9.49
CA GLU A 78 28.42 -3.70 -10.68
C GLU A 78 28.46 -2.16 -10.61
N GLY A 79 28.70 -1.62 -9.42
CA GLY A 79 28.73 -0.17 -9.16
C GLY A 79 27.35 0.49 -9.04
N LYS A 80 26.25 -0.27 -9.12
CA LYS A 80 24.88 0.23 -8.91
C LYS A 80 24.65 0.64 -7.46
N MET A 81 23.63 1.46 -7.25
CA MET A 81 23.23 1.92 -5.93
C MET A 81 22.39 0.85 -5.23
N LEU A 82 22.69 0.61 -3.96
CA LEU A 82 21.81 -0.05 -3.00
C LEU A 82 21.38 1.00 -1.98
N MET A 83 20.09 1.07 -1.67
CA MET A 83 19.54 1.99 -0.67
C MET A 83 18.45 1.30 0.14
N PRO A 84 18.09 1.81 1.34
CA PRO A 84 16.94 1.30 2.06
C PRO A 84 15.68 1.40 1.20
N GLY A 85 14.80 0.40 1.32
CA GLY A 85 13.48 0.45 0.71
C GLY A 85 12.69 1.65 1.25
N PHE A 86 11.76 2.16 0.44
CA PHE A 86 10.88 3.22 0.89
C PHE A 86 10.01 2.75 2.06
N ASN A 87 9.85 3.63 3.05
CA ASN A 87 8.94 3.44 4.17
C ASN A 87 7.88 4.54 4.12
N ASP A 88 6.64 4.15 3.84
CA ASP A 88 5.50 5.03 3.95
C ASP A 88 4.94 4.95 5.38
N THR A 89 5.13 6.04 6.13
CA THR A 89 4.73 6.13 7.54
C THR A 89 3.25 6.45 7.73
N HIS A 90 2.52 6.81 6.67
CA HIS A 90 1.11 7.14 6.76
C HIS A 90 0.38 6.90 5.44
N LEU A 91 -0.30 5.76 5.38
CA LEU A 91 -1.10 5.35 4.25
C LEU A 91 -2.45 4.79 4.70
N HIS A 92 -3.47 4.99 3.87
CA HIS A 92 -4.78 4.38 4.03
C HIS A 92 -4.93 3.24 3.03
N MET A 93 -4.46 2.05 3.40
CA MET A 93 -4.67 0.85 2.60
C MET A 93 -6.12 0.38 2.76
N SER A 94 -6.94 0.69 1.76
CA SER A 94 -8.21 0.03 1.51
C SER A 94 -8.03 -0.95 0.35
N GLY A 95 -8.70 -2.09 0.42
CA GLY A 95 -8.85 -2.94 -0.75
C GLY A 95 -10.21 -2.70 -1.39
N ASP A 96 -10.31 -3.00 -2.67
CA ASP A 96 -11.48 -2.69 -3.48
C ASP A 96 -12.47 -3.85 -3.35
N PRO A 97 -13.62 -3.63 -2.72
CA PRO A 97 -14.63 -4.67 -2.66
C PRO A 97 -15.20 -4.92 -4.05
N ILE A 98 -15.71 -6.13 -4.30
CA ILE A 98 -16.32 -6.52 -5.58
C ILE A 98 -17.42 -5.57 -6.07
N ARG A 99 -18.06 -4.85 -5.14
CA ARG A 99 -19.11 -3.87 -5.40
C ARG A 99 -18.64 -2.53 -5.95
N GLU A 100 -17.33 -2.27 -5.94
CA GLU A 100 -16.72 -1.05 -6.44
C GLU A 100 -16.51 -1.10 -7.96
N ILE A 101 -16.70 0.06 -8.59
CA ILE A 101 -16.42 0.35 -9.98
C ILE A 101 -15.33 1.43 -10.02
N ASP A 102 -14.23 1.15 -10.73
CA ASP A 102 -13.27 2.18 -11.12
C ASP A 102 -13.84 3.00 -12.28
N LEU A 103 -14.11 4.28 -12.02
CA LEU A 103 -14.72 5.22 -12.97
C LEU A 103 -13.68 6.19 -13.55
N THR A 104 -12.38 6.00 -13.30
CA THR A 104 -11.31 6.91 -13.74
C THR A 104 -11.20 6.99 -15.27
N GLU A 105 -11.53 5.92 -15.98
CA GLU A 105 -11.60 5.86 -17.45
C GLU A 105 -13.05 5.87 -17.99
N THR A 106 -13.94 6.62 -17.33
CA THR A 106 -15.32 6.81 -17.79
C THR A 106 -15.49 8.20 -18.39
N PHE A 107 -15.96 8.27 -19.65
CA PHE A 107 -15.97 9.50 -20.46
C PHE A 107 -17.37 9.92 -20.91
N SER A 108 -18.42 9.22 -20.48
CA SER A 108 -19.80 9.63 -20.71
C SER A 108 -20.74 9.07 -19.65
N ILE A 109 -21.93 9.67 -19.56
CA ILE A 109 -22.98 9.21 -18.66
C ILE A 109 -23.54 7.87 -19.15
N ALA A 110 -23.63 7.67 -20.47
CA ALA A 110 -23.99 6.38 -21.03
C ALA A 110 -23.00 5.27 -20.63
N GLN A 111 -21.69 5.53 -20.64
CA GLN A 111 -20.69 4.58 -20.17
C GLN A 111 -20.80 4.32 -18.67
N LEU A 112 -21.01 5.36 -17.86
CA LEU A 112 -21.25 5.23 -16.43
C LEU A 112 -22.47 4.34 -16.14
N GLN A 113 -23.58 4.58 -16.84
CA GLN A 113 -24.79 3.77 -16.71
C GLN A 113 -24.53 2.31 -17.08
N GLU A 114 -23.77 2.05 -18.14
CA GLU A 114 -23.44 0.69 -18.57
C GLU A 114 -22.61 -0.06 -17.51
N GLN A 115 -21.61 0.60 -16.95
CA GLN A 115 -20.80 0.01 -15.87
C GLN A 115 -21.63 -0.26 -14.61
N VAL A 116 -22.57 0.64 -14.28
CA VAL A 116 -23.51 0.43 -13.17
C VAL A 116 -24.42 -0.78 -13.44
N ARG A 117 -25.00 -0.90 -14.64
CA ARG A 117 -25.84 -2.06 -15.02
C ARG A 117 -25.06 -3.37 -14.94
N ALA A 118 -23.86 -3.40 -15.51
CA ALA A 118 -22.98 -4.57 -15.45
C ALA A 118 -22.64 -4.96 -14.00
N LYS A 119 -22.42 -3.97 -13.12
CA LYS A 119 -22.17 -4.23 -11.70
C LYS A 119 -23.40 -4.77 -10.99
N VAL A 120 -24.60 -4.24 -11.27
CA VAL A 120 -25.86 -4.79 -10.73
C VAL A 120 -26.05 -6.22 -11.17
N GLU A 121 -25.79 -6.55 -12.44
CA GLU A 121 -25.87 -7.93 -12.95
C GLU A 121 -24.89 -8.86 -12.22
N GLN A 122 -23.67 -8.38 -11.94
CA GLN A 122 -22.65 -9.14 -11.23
C GLN A 122 -23.03 -9.42 -9.77
N LEU A 123 -23.61 -8.44 -9.06
CA LEU A 123 -23.88 -8.54 -7.62
C LEU A 123 -25.26 -9.14 -7.31
N GLY A 124 -26.24 -8.88 -8.18
CA GLY A 124 -27.66 -9.15 -7.94
C GLY A 124 -28.46 -7.89 -7.60
N GLU A 125 -29.77 -7.89 -7.94
CA GLU A 125 -30.67 -6.79 -7.58
C GLU A 125 -30.74 -6.59 -6.06
N GLY A 126 -30.74 -5.32 -5.63
CA GLY A 126 -30.80 -4.94 -4.21
C GLY A 126 -29.44 -4.78 -3.53
N GLU A 127 -28.38 -5.31 -4.12
CA GLU A 127 -27.02 -5.12 -3.61
C GLU A 127 -26.50 -3.70 -3.89
N TRP A 128 -25.68 -3.19 -2.97
CA TRP A 128 -25.07 -1.87 -3.12
C TRP A 128 -24.08 -1.85 -4.27
N VAL A 129 -24.18 -0.83 -5.11
CA VAL A 129 -23.17 -0.48 -6.12
C VAL A 129 -22.42 0.76 -5.66
N THR A 130 -21.10 0.67 -5.64
CA THR A 130 -20.23 1.80 -5.31
C THR A 130 -19.26 2.06 -6.44
N GLY A 131 -18.66 3.25 -6.48
CA GLY A 131 -17.58 3.54 -7.41
C GLY A 131 -16.84 4.80 -7.06
N TYR A 132 -15.67 4.98 -7.67
CA TYR A 132 -14.81 6.13 -7.47
C TYR A 132 -14.21 6.61 -8.78
N GLY A 133 -14.03 7.93 -8.91
CA GLY A 133 -13.13 8.50 -9.91
C GLY A 133 -13.79 9.15 -11.12
N TRP A 134 -15.13 9.24 -11.16
CA TRP A 134 -15.80 9.98 -12.23
C TRP A 134 -15.50 11.49 -12.14
N ALA A 135 -15.41 12.17 -13.27
CA ALA A 135 -15.21 13.61 -13.33
C ALA A 135 -16.02 14.23 -14.47
N GLU A 136 -16.75 15.30 -14.18
CA GLU A 136 -17.66 15.92 -15.15
C GLU A 136 -16.95 16.62 -16.31
N ASP A 137 -15.69 17.01 -16.14
CA ASP A 137 -14.86 17.68 -17.13
C ASP A 137 -14.42 16.76 -18.28
N VAL A 138 -14.40 15.45 -18.03
CA VAL A 138 -14.08 14.44 -19.05
C VAL A 138 -15.34 13.82 -19.68
N PHE A 139 -16.54 14.11 -19.16
CA PHE A 139 -17.79 13.61 -19.72
C PHE A 139 -18.20 14.34 -21.00
N SER A 140 -18.55 13.56 -22.02
CA SER A 140 -19.00 14.08 -23.32
C SER A 140 -20.21 15.02 -23.23
N GLU A 141 -21.07 14.81 -22.23
CA GLU A 141 -22.29 15.56 -21.98
C GLU A 141 -22.04 16.92 -21.29
N GLN A 142 -20.82 17.18 -20.81
CA GLN A 142 -20.42 18.41 -20.11
C GLN A 142 -21.34 18.76 -18.93
N ARG A 143 -21.80 17.73 -18.22
CA ARG A 143 -22.62 17.86 -17.02
C ARG A 143 -22.27 16.78 -16.01
N VAL A 144 -22.62 17.02 -14.76
CA VAL A 144 -22.56 16.00 -13.71
C VAL A 144 -23.60 14.90 -13.95
N PRO A 145 -23.31 13.65 -13.55
CA PRO A 145 -24.34 12.62 -13.45
C PRO A 145 -25.35 13.01 -12.37
N THR A 146 -26.57 12.52 -12.50
CA THR A 146 -27.69 12.82 -11.61
C THR A 146 -28.31 11.55 -11.05
N ARG A 147 -29.12 11.73 -10.00
CA ARG A 147 -29.99 10.70 -9.42
C ARG A 147 -30.78 9.96 -10.48
N ALA A 148 -31.33 10.69 -11.46
CA ALA A 148 -32.13 10.10 -12.54
C ALA A 148 -31.28 9.21 -13.47
N ASP A 149 -30.04 9.61 -13.79
CA ASP A 149 -29.14 8.78 -14.59
C ASP A 149 -28.86 7.44 -13.90
N LEU A 150 -28.72 7.45 -12.57
CA LEU A 150 -28.50 6.24 -11.77
C LEU A 150 -29.77 5.42 -11.54
N ASP A 151 -30.92 6.07 -11.36
CA ASP A 151 -32.22 5.39 -11.24
C ASP A 151 -32.57 4.61 -12.51
N GLU A 152 -32.20 5.14 -13.68
CA GLU A 152 -32.35 4.44 -14.95
C GLU A 152 -31.46 3.18 -15.04
N ALA A 153 -30.21 3.29 -14.56
CA ALA A 153 -29.25 2.18 -14.60
C ALA A 153 -29.51 1.10 -13.53
N ALA A 154 -30.00 1.51 -12.36
CA ALA A 154 -30.12 0.66 -11.18
C ALA A 154 -31.39 0.99 -10.37
N PRO A 155 -32.60 0.76 -10.90
CA PRO A 155 -33.85 1.17 -10.25
C PRO A 155 -34.15 0.44 -8.94
N ARG A 156 -33.49 -0.71 -8.69
CA ARG A 156 -33.71 -1.59 -7.54
C ARG A 156 -32.47 -1.83 -6.69
N SER A 157 -31.35 -1.22 -7.04
CA SER A 157 -30.08 -1.36 -6.31
C SER A 157 -29.63 0.02 -5.83
N PRO A 158 -29.27 0.20 -4.56
CA PRO A 158 -28.78 1.47 -4.08
C PRO A 158 -27.39 1.77 -4.66
N VAL A 159 -27.19 2.99 -5.17
CA VAL A 159 -25.95 3.40 -5.83
C VAL A 159 -25.37 4.65 -5.16
N THR A 160 -24.07 4.65 -4.91
CA THR A 160 -23.30 5.84 -4.53
C THR A 160 -21.96 5.87 -5.26
N LEU A 161 -21.73 6.88 -6.11
CA LEU A 161 -20.49 6.99 -6.90
C LEU A 161 -19.75 8.26 -6.49
N THR A 162 -18.54 8.09 -5.96
CA THR A 162 -17.67 9.17 -5.51
C THR A 162 -16.95 9.81 -6.69
N ARG A 163 -16.99 11.15 -6.75
CA ARG A 163 -16.28 11.96 -7.74
C ARG A 163 -14.77 11.83 -7.55
N ALA A 164 -14.00 11.95 -8.63
CA ALA A 164 -12.58 12.24 -8.59
C ALA A 164 -12.33 13.42 -7.63
N GLY A 165 -11.56 13.19 -6.56
CA GLY A 165 -11.31 14.15 -5.50
C GLY A 165 -11.99 13.83 -4.16
N GLY A 166 -12.90 12.86 -4.08
CA GLY A 166 -13.38 12.32 -2.79
C GLY A 166 -14.34 13.20 -1.97
N HIS A 167 -14.53 14.47 -2.36
CA HIS A 167 -15.36 15.43 -1.62
C HIS A 167 -16.82 15.48 -2.08
N SER A 168 -17.21 14.70 -3.09
CA SER A 168 -18.60 14.69 -3.58
C SER A 168 -18.97 13.32 -4.13
N ALA A 169 -20.26 12.99 -4.09
CA ALA A 169 -20.79 11.78 -4.71
C ALA A 169 -22.13 12.07 -5.38
N VAL A 170 -22.46 11.26 -6.39
CA VAL A 170 -23.82 11.14 -6.93
C VAL A 170 -24.47 9.89 -6.35
N VAL A 171 -25.73 10.01 -5.90
CA VAL A 171 -26.51 8.89 -5.35
C VAL A 171 -27.87 8.79 -6.01
N ASN A 172 -28.42 7.57 -6.08
CA ASN A 172 -29.73 7.31 -6.66
C ASN A 172 -30.88 7.48 -5.64
N SER A 173 -32.13 7.42 -6.09
CA SER A 173 -33.31 7.62 -5.25
C SER A 173 -33.40 6.58 -4.13
N LEU A 174 -33.03 5.33 -4.41
CA LEU A 174 -33.05 4.27 -3.41
C LEU A 174 -32.03 4.52 -2.31
N ALA A 175 -30.81 4.95 -2.65
CA ALA A 175 -29.78 5.29 -1.66
C ALA A 175 -30.19 6.46 -0.75
N PHE A 176 -30.80 7.52 -1.31
CA PHE A 176 -31.37 8.60 -0.49
C PHE A 176 -32.49 8.12 0.44
N SER A 177 -33.40 7.30 -0.09
CA SER A 177 -34.51 6.72 0.68
C SER A 177 -34.02 5.89 1.87
N LEU A 178 -33.02 5.03 1.66
CA LEU A 178 -32.39 4.24 2.72
C LEU A 178 -31.73 5.13 3.80
N ALA A 179 -31.22 6.30 3.40
CA ALA A 179 -30.65 7.28 4.33
C ALA A 179 -31.70 8.16 5.03
N GLY A 180 -32.99 8.04 4.68
CA GLY A 180 -34.05 8.90 5.17
C GLY A 180 -33.92 10.35 4.71
N ILE A 181 -33.22 10.58 3.58
CA ILE A 181 -33.02 11.91 2.99
C ILE A 181 -34.11 12.12 1.94
N THR A 182 -34.79 13.26 2.03
CA THR A 182 -35.88 13.68 1.15
C THR A 182 -35.58 15.04 0.56
N ASP A 183 -36.33 15.47 -0.47
CA ASP A 183 -36.16 16.79 -1.09
C ASP A 183 -36.39 17.96 -0.09
N ASP A 184 -37.07 17.72 1.03
CA ASP A 184 -37.28 18.69 2.12
C ASP A 184 -36.15 18.70 3.17
N SER A 185 -35.20 17.77 3.09
CA SER A 185 -34.11 17.69 4.05
C SER A 185 -33.21 18.93 3.95
N PRO A 186 -32.86 19.56 5.10
CA PRO A 186 -31.95 20.69 5.09
C PRO A 186 -30.54 20.22 4.69
N ASN A 187 -29.75 21.15 4.17
CA ASN A 187 -28.32 20.90 3.99
C ASN A 187 -27.66 20.56 5.34
N PRO A 188 -26.79 19.54 5.38
CA PRO A 188 -26.02 19.25 6.58
C PRO A 188 -25.02 20.37 6.85
N ASP A 189 -24.55 20.49 8.09
CA ASP A 189 -23.48 21.44 8.42
C ASP A 189 -22.30 21.26 7.46
N ARG A 190 -21.76 22.34 6.88
CA ARG A 190 -20.67 22.31 5.89
C ARG A 190 -20.84 21.36 4.70
N GLY A 191 -22.06 20.96 4.36
CA GLY A 191 -22.33 20.13 3.18
C GLY A 191 -23.53 20.62 2.42
N ILE A 192 -23.72 20.11 1.21
CA ILE A 192 -24.80 20.55 0.32
C ILE A 192 -25.42 19.31 -0.34
N PHE A 193 -26.75 19.23 -0.28
CA PHE A 193 -27.53 18.43 -1.20
C PHE A 193 -27.90 19.32 -2.37
N GLU A 194 -27.32 19.06 -3.54
CA GLU A 194 -27.62 19.89 -4.71
C GLU A 194 -29.04 19.61 -5.22
N LYS A 195 -29.64 20.66 -5.76
CA LYS A 195 -31.00 20.65 -6.28
C LYS A 195 -31.00 21.08 -7.73
N ASN A 196 -31.91 20.51 -8.50
CA ASN A 196 -32.20 20.95 -9.86
C ASN A 196 -33.01 22.27 -9.84
N GLU A 197 -33.33 22.79 -11.03
CA GLU A 197 -34.12 24.03 -11.19
C GLU A 197 -35.53 23.95 -10.59
N ARG A 198 -36.06 22.74 -10.35
CA ARG A 198 -37.37 22.50 -9.72
C ARG A 198 -37.29 22.42 -8.21
N GLY A 199 -36.10 22.50 -7.61
CA GLY A 199 -35.88 22.39 -6.17
C GLY A 199 -35.83 20.96 -5.64
N GLU A 200 -35.82 19.97 -6.53
CA GLU A 200 -35.68 18.54 -6.20
C GLU A 200 -34.20 18.18 -6.12
N MET A 201 -33.81 17.27 -5.22
CA MET A 201 -32.42 16.83 -5.11
C MET A 201 -31.97 16.13 -6.40
N ASN A 202 -30.84 16.57 -6.96
CA ASN A 202 -30.31 16.05 -8.21
C ASN A 202 -29.44 14.80 -8.02
N GLY A 203 -29.21 14.34 -6.79
CA GLY A 203 -28.32 13.21 -6.48
C GLY A 203 -26.94 13.59 -5.94
N ILE A 204 -26.48 14.82 -6.15
CA ILE A 204 -25.14 15.25 -5.72
C ILE A 204 -25.15 15.63 -4.24
N ILE A 205 -24.21 15.03 -3.49
CA ILE A 205 -23.89 15.37 -2.10
C ILE A 205 -22.46 15.90 -2.06
N ARG A 206 -22.27 17.11 -1.51
CA ARG A 206 -20.94 17.72 -1.30
C ARG A 206 -20.53 17.68 0.16
N GLU A 207 -19.26 17.37 0.41
CA GLU A 207 -18.57 17.24 1.71
C GLU A 207 -19.14 16.18 2.67
N ARG A 208 -20.41 15.82 2.53
CA ARG A 208 -21.15 14.97 3.48
C ARG A 208 -21.72 13.69 2.87
N GLN A 209 -21.00 13.13 1.90
CA GLN A 209 -21.41 11.91 1.22
C GLN A 209 -21.45 10.68 2.15
N GLU A 210 -20.75 10.72 3.30
CA GLU A 210 -20.79 9.66 4.31
C GLU A 210 -22.18 9.47 4.94
N LEU A 211 -23.07 10.46 4.85
CA LEU A 211 -24.46 10.33 5.31
C LEU A 211 -25.19 9.17 4.62
N VAL A 212 -24.87 8.94 3.34
CA VAL A 212 -25.31 7.78 2.55
C VAL A 212 -24.26 6.67 2.60
N GLY A 213 -22.98 6.99 2.41
CA GLY A 213 -21.89 6.01 2.32
C GLY A 213 -21.77 5.09 3.55
N ARG A 214 -22.14 5.56 4.75
CA ARG A 214 -22.16 4.74 5.98
C ARG A 214 -23.15 3.56 5.95
N LEU A 215 -24.10 3.57 5.01
CA LEU A 215 -25.07 2.49 4.83
C LEU A 215 -24.55 1.38 3.92
N VAL A 216 -23.46 1.63 3.20
CA VAL A 216 -22.79 0.61 2.40
C VAL A 216 -22.25 -0.46 3.36
N PRO A 217 -22.55 -1.75 3.12
CA PRO A 217 -22.00 -2.84 3.92
C PRO A 217 -20.48 -2.79 3.95
N ARG A 218 -19.90 -2.93 5.15
CA ARG A 218 -18.44 -3.01 5.29
C ARG A 218 -17.92 -4.21 4.51
N ALA A 219 -16.90 -3.99 3.70
CA ALA A 219 -16.24 -5.07 3.00
C ALA A 219 -15.62 -6.07 3.98
N THR A 220 -15.80 -7.36 3.71
CA THR A 220 -15.10 -8.41 4.44
C THR A 220 -13.66 -8.49 3.94
N ARG A 221 -12.76 -9.04 4.77
CA ARG A 221 -11.37 -9.29 4.36
C ARG A 221 -11.29 -10.19 3.12
N GLU A 222 -12.22 -11.12 2.95
CA GLU A 222 -12.23 -12.02 1.79
C GLU A 222 -12.54 -11.28 0.48
N GLU A 223 -13.45 -10.30 0.54
CA GLU A 223 -13.80 -9.45 -0.61
C GLU A 223 -12.64 -8.53 -1.03
N THR A 224 -11.89 -7.98 -0.07
CA THR A 224 -10.80 -7.03 -0.36
C THR A 224 -9.45 -7.69 -0.59
N ARG A 225 -9.25 -8.95 -0.16
CA ARG A 225 -7.96 -9.64 -0.29
C ARG A 225 -7.43 -9.68 -1.73
N PRO A 226 -8.24 -9.97 -2.77
CA PRO A 226 -7.75 -10.02 -4.14
C PRO A 226 -7.12 -8.71 -4.62
N SER A 227 -7.69 -7.55 -4.27
CA SER A 227 -7.18 -6.25 -4.72
C SER A 227 -5.78 -5.94 -4.15
N PHE A 228 -5.46 -6.41 -2.95
CA PHE A 228 -4.13 -6.23 -2.36
C PHE A 228 -3.02 -7.03 -3.06
N ILE A 229 -3.38 -8.03 -3.87
CA ILE A 229 -2.41 -8.95 -4.52
C ILE A 229 -2.31 -8.66 -6.01
N GLN A 230 -3.39 -8.26 -6.68
CA GLN A 230 -3.42 -8.05 -8.14
C GLN A 230 -2.57 -6.87 -8.64
N HIS A 231 -2.15 -5.98 -7.74
CA HIS A 231 -1.32 -4.80 -8.05
C HIS A 231 0.13 -4.91 -7.53
N LEU A 232 0.55 -6.11 -7.10
CA LEU A 232 1.95 -6.45 -6.78
C LEU A 232 2.59 -7.21 -7.94
#